data_AF-B7S7G5-F1
#
_entry.id   AF-B7S7G5-F1
#
_cell.length_a   1.000
_cell.length_b   1.000
_cell.length_c   1.000
_cell.angle_alpha   90.00
_cell.angle_beta   90.00
_cell.angle_gamma   90.00
#
_symmetry.space_group_name_H-M   'P 1'
#
loop_
_entity.id
_entity.type
_entity.pdbx_description
1 polymer ?
#
loop_
_entity_poly.entity_id
_entity_poly.type
_entity_poly.pdbx_seq_one_letter_code
_entity_poly.pdbx_strand_id
1 'polypeptide(L)'
;TISSNHWIMAWTGLEINTLAILPLISKSHHPRAIEAATKYFLVQATASALVLFSSMTNAWYTGQWDITQLTHPVSCLILTMAISMKLGLVPFHFWFPEVLQGSPLITGLLLSTAMKFPPITLLFMISQSLNPALLTAMAIFSTALGGWMGLNQTQIRKIMAFSSISHLGWMTIIIIYNPKLTMLNFYLYVLMTTAVFLTFNSMKILKLPTLMTAWTKTPSLSAILLLALLSLAGLPPLTGFLPKWLIIQELTKQDMA
;
A
#
# COMPACT_ATOMS: atom_id res chain seq x y z
N THR A 1 7.13 -13.40 8.65
CA THR A 1 5.71 -12.97 8.71
C THR A 1 4.79 -13.99 8.06
N ILE A 2 5.05 -14.44 6.83
CA ILE A 2 4.11 -15.30 6.07
C ILE A 2 4.09 -16.74 6.60
N SER A 3 5.24 -17.27 7.02
CA SER A 3 5.36 -18.62 7.59
C SER A 3 5.21 -18.66 9.12
N SER A 4 5.03 -17.51 9.77
CA SER A 4 4.99 -17.43 11.23
C SER A 4 3.57 -17.50 11.73
N ASN A 5 3.34 -18.31 12.77
CA ASN A 5 2.05 -18.37 13.47
C ASN A 5 2.02 -17.51 14.75
N HIS A 6 3.18 -17.04 15.21
CA HIS A 6 3.34 -16.31 16.46
C HIS A 6 3.53 -14.80 16.25
N TRP A 7 2.86 -13.96 17.05
CA TRP A 7 2.89 -12.49 16.96
C TRP A 7 4.31 -11.89 17.00
N ILE A 8 5.16 -12.33 17.94
CA ILE A 8 6.54 -11.83 18.02
C ILE A 8 7.33 -12.03 16.72
N MET A 9 7.16 -13.18 16.06
CA MET A 9 7.87 -13.51 14.82
C MET A 9 7.30 -12.74 13.62
N ALA A 10 5.99 -12.46 13.65
CA ALA A 10 5.39 -11.54 12.69
C ALA A 10 5.93 -10.11 12.88
N TRP A 11 6.05 -9.65 14.12
CA TRP A 11 6.61 -8.33 14.41
C TRP A 11 8.09 -8.20 14.02
N THR A 12 8.94 -9.17 14.38
CA THR A 12 10.36 -9.14 14.00
C THR A 12 10.53 -9.09 12.48
N GLY A 13 9.71 -9.84 11.74
CA GLY A 13 9.73 -9.79 10.28
C GLY A 13 9.33 -8.42 9.71
N LEU A 14 8.37 -7.72 10.34
CA LEU A 14 8.01 -6.36 9.96
C LEU A 14 9.14 -5.36 10.27
N GLU A 15 9.80 -5.49 11.42
CA GLU A 15 10.93 -4.63 11.81
C GLU A 15 12.13 -4.80 10.88
N ILE A 16 12.51 -6.04 10.58
CA ILE A 16 13.60 -6.34 9.64
C ILE A 16 13.32 -5.69 8.28
N ASN A 17 12.06 -5.74 7.82
CA ASN A 17 11.66 -5.10 6.57
C ASN A 17 11.84 -3.57 6.61
N THR A 18 11.49 -2.94 7.73
CA THR A 18 11.65 -1.48 7.90
C THR A 18 13.12 -1.07 7.99
N LEU A 19 13.96 -1.86 8.67
CA LEU A 19 15.39 -1.55 8.80
C LEU A 19 16.13 -1.79 7.47
N ALA A 20 15.76 -2.83 6.73
CA ALA A 20 16.41 -3.18 5.47
C ALA A 20 16.21 -2.14 4.35
N ILE A 21 15.08 -1.41 4.35
CA ILE A 21 14.79 -0.42 3.31
C ILE A 21 15.44 0.96 3.57
N LEU A 22 15.83 1.27 4.81
CA LEU A 22 16.39 2.58 5.16
C LEU A 22 17.66 2.93 4.35
N PRO A 23 18.66 2.04 4.22
CA PRO A 23 19.86 2.33 3.44
C PRO A 23 19.55 2.55 1.94
N LEU A 24 18.51 1.89 1.44
CA LEU A 24 18.08 2.05 0.05
C LEU A 24 17.45 3.42 -0.19
N ILE A 25 16.65 3.93 0.76
CA ILE A 25 16.05 5.27 0.69
C ILE A 25 17.16 6.34 0.75
N SER A 26 18.12 6.19 1.67
CA SER A 26 19.19 7.18 1.91
C SER A 26 20.37 7.08 0.92
N LYS A 27 20.34 6.16 -0.04
CA LYS A 27 21.44 5.86 -0.99
C LYS A 27 22.04 7.08 -1.70
N SER A 28 21.22 8.10 -2.00
CA SER A 28 21.69 9.30 -2.70
C SER A 28 22.42 10.31 -1.81
N HIS A 29 22.39 10.13 -0.48
CA HIS A 29 22.97 11.02 0.53
C HIS A 29 22.55 12.50 0.43
N HIS A 30 21.50 12.81 -0.34
CA HIS A 30 20.93 14.14 -0.48
C HIS A 30 20.03 14.48 0.72
N PRO A 31 19.91 15.75 1.18
CA PRO A 31 19.07 16.12 2.33
C PRO A 31 17.61 15.63 2.19
N ARG A 32 17.03 15.70 0.99
CA ARG A 32 15.69 15.13 0.72
C ARG A 32 15.58 13.61 0.95
N ALA A 33 16.64 12.86 0.67
CA ALA A 33 16.65 11.42 0.91
C ALA A 33 16.79 11.09 2.40
N ILE A 34 17.53 11.90 3.14
CA ILE A 34 17.63 11.82 4.61
C ILE A 34 16.28 12.18 5.25
N GLU A 35 15.62 13.24 4.80
CA GLU A 35 14.27 13.63 5.24
C GLU A 35 13.25 12.51 4.96
N ALA A 36 13.30 11.89 3.78
CA ALA A 36 12.46 10.75 3.45
C ALA A 36 12.75 9.54 4.36
N ALA A 37 14.03 9.22 4.61
CA ALA A 37 14.39 8.10 5.47
C ALA A 37 13.94 8.31 6.92
N THR A 38 14.10 9.52 7.45
CA THR A 38 13.67 9.88 8.82
C THR A 38 12.15 9.85 8.97
N LYS A 39 11.39 10.41 8.02
CA LYS A 39 9.92 10.33 7.99
C LYS A 39 9.42 8.90 7.93
N TYR A 40 10.02 8.08 7.06
CA TYR A 40 9.69 6.66 6.95
C TYR A 40 9.95 5.94 8.28
N PHE A 41 11.14 6.12 8.86
CA PHE A 41 11.52 5.46 10.11
C PHE A 41 10.56 5.78 11.25
N LEU A 42 10.27 7.07 11.50
CA LEU A 42 9.41 7.50 12.61
C LEU A 42 8.00 6.91 12.49
N VAL A 43 7.39 6.95 11.31
CA VAL A 43 6.04 6.42 11.11
C VAL A 43 6.02 4.89 11.20
N GLN A 44 7.04 4.22 10.67
CA GLN A 44 7.07 2.76 10.66
C GLN A 44 7.42 2.15 12.01
N ALA A 45 8.25 2.83 12.81
CA ALA A 45 8.59 2.45 14.18
C ALA A 45 7.42 2.68 15.15
N THR A 46 6.68 3.78 14.98
CA THR A 46 5.44 4.00 15.75
C THR A 46 4.39 2.95 15.40
N ALA A 47 4.22 2.65 14.11
CA ALA A 47 3.30 1.61 13.67
C ALA A 47 3.71 0.21 14.18
N SER A 48 4.99 -0.12 14.21
CA SER A 48 5.45 -1.42 14.72
C SER A 48 5.31 -1.53 16.25
N ALA A 49 5.54 -0.46 17.00
CA ALA A 49 5.25 -0.40 18.42
C ALA A 49 3.75 -0.64 18.70
N LEU A 50 2.86 -0.07 17.89
CA LEU A 50 1.42 -0.33 17.98
C LEU A 50 1.04 -1.78 17.65
N VAL A 51 1.72 -2.43 16.69
CA VAL A 51 1.54 -3.88 16.44
C VAL A 51 1.88 -4.68 17.69
N LEU A 52 3.04 -4.44 18.32
CA LEU A 52 3.40 -5.11 19.57
C LEU A 52 2.38 -4.83 20.67
N PHE A 53 1.97 -3.58 20.85
CA PHE A 53 1.00 -3.19 21.86
C PHE A 53 -0.35 -3.91 21.66
N SER A 54 -0.83 -4.03 20.42
CA SER A 54 -2.04 -4.80 20.11
C SER A 54 -1.89 -6.29 20.45
N SER A 55 -0.71 -6.88 20.18
CA SER A 55 -0.46 -8.29 20.49
C SER A 55 -0.34 -8.54 21.99
N MET A 56 0.31 -7.64 22.75
CA MET A 56 0.42 -7.72 24.20
C MET A 56 -0.92 -7.58 24.89
N THR A 57 -1.74 -6.62 24.45
CA THR A 57 -3.10 -6.45 24.99
C THR A 57 -3.96 -7.67 24.69
N ASN A 58 -3.87 -8.25 23.49
CA ASN A 58 -4.58 -9.49 23.17
C ASN A 58 -4.12 -10.66 24.06
N ALA A 59 -2.81 -10.87 24.17
CA ALA A 59 -2.23 -11.94 24.99
C ALA A 59 -2.54 -11.77 26.48
N TRP A 60 -2.69 -10.54 26.97
CA TRP A 60 -3.13 -10.28 28.34
C TRP A 60 -4.53 -10.85 28.61
N TYR A 61 -5.44 -10.77 27.64
CA TYR A 61 -6.81 -11.26 27.79
C TYR A 61 -6.96 -12.76 27.47
N THR A 62 -6.25 -13.28 26.46
CA THR A 62 -6.42 -14.67 25.98
C THR A 62 -5.34 -15.63 26.47
N GLY A 63 -4.19 -15.12 26.93
CA GLY A 63 -3.01 -15.92 27.26
C GLY A 63 -2.28 -16.53 26.05
N GLN A 64 -2.71 -16.21 24.82
CA GLN A 64 -2.19 -16.81 23.58
C GLN A 64 -1.53 -15.77 22.68
N TRP A 65 -0.50 -16.21 21.96
CA TRP A 65 0.29 -15.37 21.04
C TRP A 65 0.09 -15.74 19.56
N ASP A 66 -0.94 -16.52 19.26
CA ASP A 66 -1.26 -16.93 17.89
C ASP A 66 -1.89 -15.79 17.08
N ILE A 67 -1.50 -15.68 15.81
CA ILE A 67 -1.93 -14.60 14.92
C ILE A 67 -3.43 -14.65 14.62
N THR A 68 -3.98 -15.85 14.46
CA THR A 68 -5.39 -16.04 14.08
C THR A 68 -6.37 -15.74 15.22
N GLN A 69 -5.89 -15.69 16.46
CA GLN A 69 -6.74 -15.55 17.65
C GLN A 69 -6.73 -14.11 18.18
N LEU A 70 -7.12 -13.15 17.34
CA LEU A 70 -7.39 -11.78 17.78
C LEU A 70 -8.85 -11.63 18.14
N THR A 71 -9.16 -11.62 19.43
CA THR A 71 -10.56 -11.66 19.91
C THR A 71 -10.96 -10.37 20.62
N HIS A 72 -10.02 -9.67 21.25
CA HIS A 72 -10.36 -8.47 22.02
C HIS A 72 -10.60 -7.27 21.07
N PRO A 73 -11.74 -6.55 21.19
CA PRO A 73 -12.10 -5.50 20.23
C PRO A 73 -11.10 -4.34 20.24
N VAL A 74 -10.55 -4.00 21.40
CA VAL A 74 -9.54 -2.94 21.51
C VAL A 74 -8.22 -3.33 20.83
N SER A 75 -7.79 -4.60 20.92
CA SER A 75 -6.56 -5.05 20.25
C SER A 75 -6.77 -5.07 18.73
N CYS A 76 -7.96 -5.48 18.27
CA CYS A 76 -8.33 -5.44 16.85
C CYS A 76 -8.29 -4.01 16.30
N LEU A 77 -8.86 -3.04 17.02
CA LEU A 77 -8.84 -1.63 16.65
C LEU A 77 -7.40 -1.09 16.60
N ILE A 78 -6.59 -1.33 17.62
CA ILE A 78 -5.19 -0.86 17.62
C ILE A 78 -4.40 -1.50 16.47
N LEU A 79 -4.61 -2.79 16.21
CA LEU A 79 -3.92 -3.50 15.13
C LEU A 79 -4.33 -2.97 13.74
N THR A 80 -5.62 -2.74 13.50
CA THR A 80 -6.09 -2.13 12.24
C THR A 80 -5.46 -0.76 12.03
N MET A 81 -5.39 0.08 13.07
CA MET A 81 -4.72 1.39 13.01
C MET A 81 -3.22 1.23 12.72
N ALA A 82 -2.54 0.31 13.40
CA ALA A 82 -1.12 0.04 13.21
C ALA A 82 -0.80 -0.41 11.77
N ILE A 83 -1.58 -1.35 11.23
CA ILE A 83 -1.38 -1.82 9.85
C ILE A 83 -1.74 -0.72 8.84
N SER A 84 -2.78 0.08 9.13
CA SER A 84 -3.16 1.20 8.27
C SER A 84 -2.05 2.27 8.17
N MET A 85 -1.34 2.54 9.28
CA MET A 85 -0.14 3.38 9.28
C MET A 85 0.98 2.77 8.42
N LYS A 86 1.25 1.46 8.56
CA LYS A 86 2.29 0.78 7.76
C LYS A 86 2.01 0.83 6.25
N LEU A 87 0.75 0.71 5.85
CA LEU A 87 0.32 0.72 4.44
C LEU A 87 0.20 2.14 3.86
N GLY A 88 0.00 3.14 4.71
CA GLY A 88 -0.25 4.52 4.30
C GLY A 88 -1.71 4.77 3.88
N LEU A 89 -2.67 4.12 4.55
CA LEU A 89 -4.09 4.39 4.38
C LEU A 89 -4.47 5.73 5.03
N VAL A 90 -5.59 6.32 4.63
CA VAL A 90 -6.12 7.53 5.28
C VAL A 90 -6.67 7.14 6.66
N PRO A 91 -6.37 7.91 7.74
CA PRO A 91 -5.74 9.24 7.76
C PRO A 91 -4.20 9.28 7.73
N PHE A 92 -3.52 8.15 7.90
CA PHE A 92 -2.07 8.03 8.03
C PHE A 92 -1.26 8.07 6.72
N HIS A 93 -1.83 8.62 5.66
CA HIS A 93 -1.27 8.60 4.31
C HIS A 93 -0.13 9.63 4.08
N PHE A 94 -0.01 10.65 4.92
CA PHE A 94 0.86 11.82 4.66
C PHE A 94 2.33 11.50 4.42
N TRP A 95 2.87 10.47 5.06
CA TRP A 95 4.27 10.09 4.90
C TRP A 95 4.55 9.52 3.49
N PHE A 96 3.59 8.83 2.88
CA PHE A 96 3.87 8.00 1.71
C PHE A 96 4.26 8.84 0.47
N PRO A 97 3.53 9.92 0.09
CA PRO A 97 3.92 10.76 -1.04
C PRO A 97 5.27 11.47 -0.86
N GLU A 98 5.60 11.85 0.38
CA GLU A 98 6.86 12.55 0.69
C GLU A 98 8.06 11.61 0.61
N VAL A 99 7.94 10.43 1.21
CA VAL A 99 9.00 9.40 1.16
C VAL A 99 9.24 8.96 -0.27
N LEU A 100 8.18 8.72 -1.04
CA LEU A 100 8.33 8.32 -2.45
C LEU A 100 8.99 9.44 -3.27
N GLN A 101 8.64 10.71 -3.03
CA GLN A 101 9.27 11.85 -3.71
C GLN A 101 10.77 11.99 -3.41
N GLY A 102 11.22 11.68 -2.19
CA GLY A 102 12.63 11.76 -1.79
C GLY A 102 13.48 10.55 -2.18
N SER A 103 12.86 9.47 -2.63
CA SER A 103 13.53 8.21 -2.99
C SER A 103 13.72 8.03 -4.51
N PRO A 104 14.73 7.26 -4.97
CA PRO A 104 14.85 6.90 -6.38
C PRO A 104 13.68 6.03 -6.88
N LEU A 105 13.46 5.97 -8.20
CA LEU A 105 12.30 5.26 -8.78
C LEU A 105 12.27 3.76 -8.41
N ILE A 106 13.43 3.10 -8.38
CA ILE A 106 13.56 1.67 -8.06
C ILE A 106 13.19 1.39 -6.60
N THR A 107 13.58 2.28 -5.67
CA THR A 107 13.18 2.13 -4.26
C THR A 107 11.72 2.52 -4.04
N GLY A 108 11.22 3.50 -4.79
CA GLY A 108 9.79 3.81 -4.83
C GLY A 108 8.95 2.62 -5.30
N LEU A 109 9.44 1.86 -6.29
CA LEU A 109 8.83 0.60 -6.70
C LEU A 109 8.79 -0.41 -5.54
N LEU A 110 9.92 -0.68 -4.87
CA LEU A 110 9.98 -1.58 -3.72
C LEU A 110 9.04 -1.15 -2.57
N LEU A 111 9.00 0.14 -2.25
CA LEU A 111 8.10 0.72 -1.24
C LEU A 111 6.62 0.57 -1.62
N SER A 112 6.30 0.71 -2.91
CA SER A 112 4.93 0.61 -3.40
C SER A 112 4.42 -0.84 -3.53
N THR A 113 5.32 -1.84 -3.55
CA THR A 113 5.01 -3.25 -3.83
C THR A 113 5.45 -4.17 -2.69
N ALA A 114 6.72 -4.56 -2.65
CA ALA A 114 7.27 -5.54 -1.71
C ALA A 114 7.02 -5.15 -0.24
N MET A 115 7.15 -3.87 0.09
CA MET A 115 6.96 -3.38 1.46
C MET A 115 5.49 -3.43 1.92
N LYS A 116 4.53 -3.43 0.98
CA LYS A 116 3.10 -3.54 1.27
C LYS A 116 2.64 -4.99 1.43
N PHE A 117 3.41 -5.97 0.95
CA PHE A 117 3.02 -7.37 0.98
C PHE A 117 2.90 -7.95 2.40
N PRO A 118 3.89 -7.82 3.32
CA PRO A 118 3.75 -8.38 4.66
C PRO A 118 2.56 -7.82 5.46
N PRO A 119 2.29 -6.50 5.48
CA PRO A 119 1.12 -5.98 6.19
C PRO A 119 -0.22 -6.41 5.56
N ILE A 120 -0.31 -6.57 4.23
CA ILE A 120 -1.52 -7.11 3.57
C ILE A 120 -1.73 -8.59 3.94
N THR A 121 -0.66 -9.38 4.00
CA THR A 121 -0.77 -10.78 4.46
C THR A 121 -1.23 -10.88 5.91
N LEU A 122 -0.82 -9.95 6.77
CA LEU A 122 -1.33 -9.91 8.15
C LEU A 122 -2.82 -9.60 8.19
N LEU A 123 -3.28 -8.58 7.45
CA LEU A 123 -4.73 -8.28 7.35
C LEU A 123 -5.53 -9.46 6.80
N PHE A 124 -4.97 -10.22 5.87
CA PHE A 124 -5.61 -11.42 5.34
C PHE A 124 -5.82 -12.48 6.44
N MET A 125 -4.79 -12.75 7.26
CA MET A 125 -4.84 -13.77 8.32
C MET A 125 -5.82 -13.42 9.45
N ILE A 126 -6.02 -12.12 9.71
CA ILE A 126 -6.91 -11.61 10.76
C ILE A 126 -8.25 -11.08 10.22
N SER A 127 -8.56 -11.31 8.94
CA SER A 127 -9.70 -10.67 8.25
C SER A 127 -11.05 -10.80 8.98
N GLN A 128 -11.25 -11.89 9.71
CA GLN A 128 -12.48 -12.20 10.45
C GLN A 128 -12.65 -11.39 11.74
N SER A 129 -11.56 -10.87 12.33
CA SER A 129 -11.61 -10.13 13.60
C SER A 129 -11.62 -8.60 13.44
N LEU A 130 -11.60 -8.11 12.20
CA LEU A 130 -11.51 -6.68 11.92
C LEU A 130 -12.88 -6.00 11.99
N ASN A 131 -12.89 -4.73 12.42
CA ASN A 131 -14.11 -3.94 12.48
C ASN A 131 -14.51 -3.46 11.06
N PRO A 132 -15.69 -3.84 10.55
CA PRO A 132 -16.15 -3.46 9.21
C PRO A 132 -16.41 -1.96 9.06
N ALA A 133 -16.96 -1.29 10.07
CA ALA A 133 -17.26 0.13 9.99
C ALA A 133 -15.98 0.97 9.85
N LEU A 134 -14.92 0.60 10.58
CA LEU A 134 -13.64 1.30 10.51
C LEU A 134 -12.97 1.10 9.13
N LEU A 135 -12.92 -0.15 8.65
CA LEU A 135 -12.28 -0.47 7.38
C LEU A 135 -13.00 0.14 6.18
N THR A 136 -14.33 0.12 6.17
CA THR A 136 -15.13 0.77 5.11
C THR A 136 -14.90 2.28 5.09
N ALA A 137 -14.90 2.94 6.26
CA ALA A 137 -14.58 4.37 6.34
C ALA A 137 -13.17 4.68 5.79
N MET A 138 -12.15 3.94 6.24
CA MET A 138 -10.78 4.10 5.72
C MET A 138 -10.68 3.85 4.21
N ALA A 139 -11.40 2.85 3.69
CA ALA A 139 -11.41 2.52 2.27
C ALA A 139 -12.01 3.64 1.42
N ILE A 140 -13.16 4.18 1.82
CA ILE A 140 -13.82 5.28 1.12
C ILE A 140 -12.96 6.54 1.17
N PHE A 141 -12.41 6.88 2.34
CA PHE A 141 -11.57 8.07 2.43
C PHE A 141 -10.25 7.93 1.66
N SER A 142 -9.62 6.74 1.65
CA SER A 142 -8.39 6.51 0.89
C SER A 142 -8.60 6.51 -0.62
N THR A 143 -9.70 5.95 -1.11
CA THR A 143 -10.07 6.05 -2.54
C THR A 143 -10.37 7.49 -2.94
N ALA A 144 -11.17 8.21 -2.17
CA ALA A 144 -11.54 9.61 -2.46
C ALA A 144 -10.34 10.56 -2.42
N LEU A 145 -9.55 10.54 -1.33
CA LEU A 145 -8.40 11.44 -1.18
C LEU A 145 -7.26 11.06 -2.12
N GLY A 146 -7.03 9.77 -2.38
CA GLY A 146 -6.07 9.33 -3.39
C GLY A 146 -6.40 9.88 -4.77
N GLY A 147 -7.68 9.87 -5.15
CA GLY A 147 -8.16 10.48 -6.40
C GLY A 147 -7.94 11.99 -6.43
N TRP A 148 -8.47 12.71 -5.44
CA TRP A 148 -8.44 14.18 -5.44
C TRP A 148 -7.00 14.73 -5.34
N MET A 149 -6.22 14.25 -4.38
CA MET A 149 -4.85 14.75 -4.17
C MET A 149 -3.93 14.38 -5.33
N GLY A 150 -4.19 13.28 -6.04
CA GLY A 150 -3.44 12.88 -7.22
C GLY A 150 -3.58 13.85 -8.40
N LEU A 151 -4.75 14.48 -8.57
CA LEU A 151 -5.00 15.43 -9.66
C LEU A 151 -4.14 16.70 -9.57
N ASN A 152 -3.80 17.13 -8.35
CA ASN A 152 -3.05 18.36 -8.12
C ASN A 152 -1.52 18.16 -8.05
N GLN A 153 -0.99 17.06 -8.59
CA GLN A 153 0.45 16.77 -8.55
C GLN A 153 1.09 16.84 -9.93
N THR A 154 2.24 17.49 -10.00
CA THR A 154 3.08 17.53 -11.22
C THR A 154 4.26 16.56 -11.19
N GLN A 155 4.56 16.02 -10.00
CA GLN A 155 5.65 15.08 -9.79
C GLN A 155 5.14 13.65 -9.95
N ILE A 156 5.77 12.88 -10.83
CA ILE A 156 5.32 11.51 -11.17
C ILE A 156 5.34 10.61 -9.94
N ARG A 157 6.34 10.75 -9.07
CA ARG A 157 6.44 9.97 -7.83
C ARG A 157 5.27 10.23 -6.88
N LYS A 158 4.81 11.48 -6.75
CA LYS A 158 3.62 11.79 -5.93
C LYS A 158 2.33 11.27 -6.57
N ILE A 159 2.19 11.36 -7.89
CA ILE A 159 1.04 10.80 -8.62
C ILE A 159 0.96 9.28 -8.36
N MET A 160 2.08 8.56 -8.50
CA MET A 160 2.16 7.13 -8.20
C MET A 160 1.93 6.80 -6.72
N ALA A 161 2.28 7.73 -5.82
CA ALA A 161 2.00 7.54 -4.41
C ALA A 161 0.49 7.55 -4.13
N PHE A 162 -0.22 8.55 -4.66
CA PHE A 162 -1.67 8.68 -4.52
C PHE A 162 -2.45 7.59 -5.24
N SER A 163 -1.97 7.12 -6.40
CA SER A 163 -2.57 5.95 -7.05
C SER A 163 -2.48 4.72 -6.14
N SER A 164 -1.33 4.48 -5.48
CA SER A 164 -1.22 3.37 -4.51
C SER A 164 -2.17 3.49 -3.32
N ILE A 165 -2.43 4.72 -2.83
CA ILE A 165 -3.36 4.95 -1.71
C ILE A 165 -4.78 4.60 -2.16
N SER A 166 -5.16 4.98 -3.38
CA SER A 166 -6.46 4.64 -3.94
C SER A 166 -6.64 3.13 -4.14
N HIS A 167 -5.63 2.43 -4.67
CA HIS A 167 -5.68 0.97 -4.86
C HIS A 167 -5.72 0.22 -3.52
N LEU A 168 -5.01 0.71 -2.50
CA LEU A 168 -5.12 0.16 -1.15
C LEU A 168 -6.53 0.32 -0.59
N GLY A 169 -7.21 1.43 -0.86
CA GLY A 169 -8.62 1.60 -0.48
C GLY A 169 -9.52 0.50 -1.06
N TRP A 170 -9.37 0.20 -2.35
CA TRP A 170 -10.05 -0.93 -3.00
C TRP A 170 -9.68 -2.29 -2.38
N MET A 171 -8.44 -2.48 -1.93
CA MET A 171 -8.05 -3.72 -1.23
C MET A 171 -8.65 -3.79 0.17
N THR A 172 -8.80 -2.67 0.87
CA THR A 172 -9.32 -2.67 2.24
C THR A 172 -10.83 -2.89 2.32
N ILE A 173 -11.61 -2.41 1.34
CA ILE A 173 -13.07 -2.55 1.41
C ILE A 173 -13.53 -4.02 1.32
N ILE A 174 -12.82 -4.83 0.55
CA ILE A 174 -13.20 -6.21 0.24
C ILE A 174 -12.57 -7.24 1.19
N ILE A 175 -11.65 -6.82 2.09
CA ILE A 175 -10.86 -7.76 2.89
C ILE A 175 -11.68 -8.61 3.86
N ILE A 176 -12.76 -8.05 4.38
CA ILE A 176 -13.65 -8.74 5.32
C ILE A 176 -14.56 -9.72 4.58
N TYR A 177 -15.05 -9.32 3.41
CA TYR A 177 -16.03 -10.11 2.65
C TYR A 177 -15.38 -11.24 1.86
N ASN A 178 -14.29 -10.94 1.15
CA ASN A 178 -13.57 -11.92 0.35
C ASN A 178 -12.06 -11.60 0.34
N PRO A 179 -11.30 -12.13 1.32
CA PRO A 179 -9.87 -11.87 1.43
C PRO A 179 -9.06 -12.49 0.28
N LYS A 180 -9.62 -13.41 -0.52
CA LYS A 180 -8.93 -13.92 -1.72
C LYS A 180 -8.92 -12.88 -2.84
N LEU A 181 -9.98 -12.08 -2.96
CA LEU A 181 -10.03 -10.99 -3.95
C LEU A 181 -9.07 -9.86 -3.63
N THR A 182 -8.78 -9.59 -2.35
CA THR A 182 -7.76 -8.60 -1.98
C THR A 182 -6.38 -9.00 -2.49
N MET A 183 -6.03 -10.29 -2.34
CA MET A 183 -4.76 -10.83 -2.83
C MET A 183 -4.67 -10.78 -4.36
N LEU A 184 -5.76 -11.13 -5.05
CA LEU A 184 -5.82 -10.99 -6.51
C LEU A 184 -5.58 -9.54 -6.96
N ASN A 185 -6.27 -8.58 -6.32
CA ASN A 185 -6.10 -7.16 -6.60
C ASN A 185 -4.66 -6.71 -6.31
N PHE A 186 -4.06 -7.17 -5.20
CA PHE A 186 -2.67 -6.87 -4.86
C PHE A 186 -1.69 -7.38 -5.92
N TYR A 187 -1.81 -8.61 -6.38
CA TYR A 187 -0.92 -9.15 -7.41
C TYR A 187 -1.02 -8.41 -8.74
N LEU A 188 -2.25 -8.09 -9.17
CA LEU A 188 -2.46 -7.29 -10.39
C LEU A 188 -1.90 -5.88 -10.23
N TYR A 189 -2.10 -5.25 -9.08
CA TYR A 189 -1.53 -3.95 -8.75
C TYR A 189 0.02 -3.98 -8.78
N VAL A 190 0.66 -4.99 -8.20
CA VAL A 190 2.13 -5.15 -8.25
C VAL A 190 2.62 -5.30 -9.69
N LEU A 191 1.94 -6.09 -10.52
CA LEU A 191 2.30 -6.27 -11.92
C LEU A 191 2.17 -4.97 -12.73
N MET A 192 1.09 -4.23 -12.56
CA MET A 192 0.89 -2.96 -13.27
C MET A 192 1.87 -1.87 -12.79
N THR A 193 2.09 -1.76 -11.48
CA THR A 193 3.02 -0.76 -10.93
C THR A 193 4.47 -1.04 -11.29
N THR A 194 4.90 -2.30 -11.30
CA THR A 194 6.25 -2.66 -11.79
C THR A 194 6.46 -2.22 -13.23
N ALA A 195 5.49 -2.47 -14.12
CA ALA A 195 5.56 -2.01 -15.52
C ALA A 195 5.69 -0.47 -15.61
N VAL A 196 4.90 0.28 -14.85
CA VAL A 196 4.93 1.75 -14.87
C VAL A 196 6.22 2.33 -14.26
N PHE A 197 6.69 1.81 -13.13
CA PHE A 197 7.94 2.30 -12.53
C PHE A 197 9.17 1.98 -13.39
N LEU A 198 9.21 0.79 -14.01
CA LEU A 198 10.33 0.41 -14.88
C LEU A 198 10.37 1.25 -16.16
N THR A 199 9.21 1.55 -16.76
CA THR A 199 9.13 2.45 -17.93
C THR A 199 9.51 3.89 -17.59
N PHE A 200 9.11 4.41 -16.42
CA PHE A 200 9.59 5.71 -15.96
C PHE A 200 11.09 5.73 -15.67
N ASN A 201 11.64 4.63 -15.15
CA ASN A 201 13.06 4.51 -14.85
C ASN A 201 13.91 4.44 -16.12
N SER A 202 13.47 3.70 -17.14
CA SER A 202 14.17 3.62 -18.44
C SER A 202 14.17 4.96 -19.17
N MET A 203 13.05 5.69 -19.13
CA MET A 203 12.94 7.03 -19.73
C MET A 203 13.48 8.16 -18.83
N LYS A 204 13.91 7.86 -17.59
CA LYS A 204 14.40 8.82 -16.57
C LYS A 204 13.44 9.99 -16.30
N ILE A 205 12.13 9.75 -16.29
CA ILE A 205 11.11 10.80 -16.18
C ILE A 205 10.73 11.01 -14.71
N LEU A 206 10.81 12.26 -14.25
CA LEU A 206 10.46 12.63 -12.87
C LEU A 206 9.26 13.60 -12.77
N LYS A 207 9.02 14.40 -13.82
CA LYS A 207 7.99 15.46 -13.84
C LYS A 207 7.07 15.30 -15.06
N LEU A 208 5.85 15.81 -14.98
CA LEU A 208 4.90 15.79 -16.11
C LEU A 208 5.44 16.48 -17.39
N PRO A 209 6.11 17.66 -17.34
CA PRO A 209 6.61 18.29 -18.57
C PRO A 209 7.64 17.44 -19.31
N THR A 210 8.50 16.72 -18.57
CA THR A 210 9.48 15.81 -19.18
C THR A 210 8.82 14.59 -19.82
N LEU A 211 7.63 14.20 -19.34
CA LEU A 211 6.84 13.12 -19.93
C LEU A 211 6.25 13.52 -21.29
N MET A 212 5.80 14.77 -21.45
CA MET A 212 5.21 15.24 -22.71
C MET A 212 6.20 15.16 -23.89
N THR A 213 7.48 15.38 -23.62
CA THR A 213 8.54 15.29 -24.63
C THR A 213 9.12 13.89 -24.82
N ALA A 214 8.68 12.89 -24.03
CA ALA A 214 9.29 11.56 -24.06
C ALA A 214 8.92 10.75 -25.31
N TRP A 215 7.74 10.99 -25.88
CA TRP A 215 7.24 10.27 -27.06
C TRP A 215 8.18 10.43 -28.28
N THR A 216 8.78 11.60 -28.46
CA THR A 216 9.69 11.85 -29.59
C THR A 216 11.01 11.08 -29.48
N LYS A 217 11.42 10.69 -28.27
CA LYS A 217 12.67 9.95 -28.03
C LYS A 217 12.46 8.44 -28.06
N THR A 218 11.40 7.95 -27.43
CA THR A 218 11.15 6.50 -27.28
C THR A 218 9.67 6.18 -27.48
N PRO A 219 9.19 6.14 -28.73
CA PRO A 219 7.76 6.04 -29.01
C PRO A 219 7.14 4.71 -28.57
N SER A 220 7.84 3.59 -28.73
CA SER A 220 7.38 2.27 -28.30
C SER A 220 7.13 2.20 -26.78
N LEU A 221 8.08 2.70 -25.99
CA LEU A 221 7.97 2.77 -24.53
C LEU A 221 6.82 3.68 -24.08
N SER A 222 6.57 4.78 -24.78
CA SER A 222 5.44 5.66 -24.46
C SER A 222 4.08 5.02 -24.74
N ALA A 223 3.97 4.20 -25.79
CA ALA A 223 2.74 3.43 -26.07
C ALA A 223 2.49 2.34 -25.02
N ILE A 224 3.54 1.65 -24.56
CA ILE A 224 3.45 0.69 -23.45
C ILE A 224 3.03 1.39 -22.16
N LEU A 225 3.61 2.57 -21.87
CA LEU A 225 3.24 3.36 -20.71
C LEU A 225 1.77 3.79 -20.76
N LEU A 226 1.24 4.20 -21.91
CA LEU A 226 -0.18 4.52 -22.08
C LEU A 226 -1.06 3.33 -21.69
N LEU A 227 -0.79 2.15 -22.24
CA LEU A 227 -1.54 0.92 -21.93
C LEU A 227 -1.46 0.57 -20.44
N ALA A 228 -0.28 0.72 -19.83
CA ALA A 228 -0.08 0.43 -18.40
C ALA A 228 -0.79 1.44 -17.48
N LEU A 229 -0.90 2.71 -17.88
CA LEU A 229 -1.65 3.72 -17.13
C LEU A 229 -3.17 3.51 -17.25
N LEU A 230 -3.65 3.15 -18.45
CA LEU A 230 -5.06 2.80 -18.67
C LEU A 230 -5.46 1.53 -17.90
N SER A 231 -4.54 0.56 -17.77
CA SER A 231 -4.78 -0.62 -16.95
C SER A 231 -4.84 -0.28 -15.47
N LEU A 232 -3.94 0.57 -14.93
CA LEU A 232 -4.04 1.08 -13.56
C LEU A 232 -5.36 1.84 -13.30
N ALA A 233 -5.80 2.65 -14.26
CA ALA A 233 -7.10 3.32 -14.19
C ALA A 233 -8.27 2.31 -14.13
N GLY A 234 -8.07 1.10 -14.65
CA GLY A 234 -9.05 0.02 -14.64
C GLY A 234 -10.08 0.17 -15.74
N LEU A 235 -9.67 0.54 -16.95
CA LEU A 235 -10.57 0.63 -18.10
C LEU A 235 -10.77 -0.74 -18.76
N PRO A 236 -12.01 -1.14 -19.11
CA PRO A 236 -12.22 -2.27 -20.01
C PRO A 236 -11.64 -1.91 -21.39
N PRO A 237 -10.91 -2.81 -22.10
CA PRO A 237 -10.76 -4.27 -21.94
C PRO A 237 -9.50 -4.73 -21.16
N LEU A 238 -8.86 -3.87 -20.37
CA LEU A 238 -7.57 -4.17 -19.74
C LEU A 238 -7.72 -4.94 -18.42
N THR A 239 -6.66 -5.64 -18.02
CA THR A 239 -6.64 -6.52 -16.83
C THR A 239 -6.92 -5.81 -15.51
N GLY A 240 -6.59 -4.52 -15.39
CA GLY A 240 -6.85 -3.76 -14.17
C GLY A 240 -8.33 -3.42 -13.91
N PHE A 241 -9.21 -3.63 -14.89
CA PHE A 241 -10.66 -3.54 -14.69
C PHE A 241 -11.19 -4.73 -13.86
N LEU A 242 -10.64 -5.93 -14.10
CA LEU A 242 -11.07 -7.19 -13.48
C LEU A 242 -11.22 -7.12 -11.95
N PRO A 243 -10.22 -6.66 -11.16
CA PRO A 243 -10.35 -6.65 -9.70
C PRO A 243 -11.42 -5.67 -9.25
N LYS A 244 -11.53 -4.48 -9.85
CA LYS A 244 -12.57 -3.50 -9.48
C LYS A 244 -13.97 -4.03 -9.75
N TRP A 245 -14.16 -4.66 -10.90
CA TRP A 245 -15.44 -5.27 -11.27
C TRP A 245 -15.83 -6.39 -10.31
N LEU A 246 -14.93 -7.33 -10.01
CA LEU A 246 -15.21 -8.43 -9.07
C LEU A 246 -15.48 -7.91 -7.65
N ILE A 247 -14.77 -6.86 -7.22
CA ILE A 247 -15.01 -6.24 -5.90
C ILE A 247 -16.42 -5.66 -5.83
N ILE A 248 -16.83 -4.88 -6.84
CA ILE A 248 -18.18 -4.31 -6.88
C ILE A 248 -19.23 -5.43 -6.89
N GLN A 249 -19.00 -6.48 -7.67
CA GLN A 249 -19.91 -7.62 -7.71
C GLN A 249 -20.09 -8.27 -6.33
N GLU A 250 -19.00 -8.51 -5.59
CA GLU A 250 -19.11 -9.06 -4.23
C GLU A 250 -19.77 -8.09 -3.25
N LEU A 251 -19.51 -6.77 -3.36
CA LEU A 251 -20.15 -5.78 -2.51
C LEU A 251 -21.68 -5.71 -2.75
N THR A 252 -22.12 -5.82 -4.01
CA THR A 252 -23.56 -5.85 -4.35
C THR A 252 -24.27 -7.09 -3.81
N LYS A 253 -23.58 -8.24 -3.69
CA LYS A 253 -24.16 -9.45 -3.09
C LYS A 253 -24.40 -9.32 -1.57
N GLN A 254 -23.78 -8.34 -0.94
CA GLN A 254 -23.88 -8.08 0.50
C GLN A 254 -24.87 -6.94 0.81
N ASP A 255 -25.71 -6.55 -0.16
CA ASP A 255 -26.70 -5.46 -0.08
C ASP A 255 -26.10 -4.08 0.29
N MET A 256 -24.83 -3.83 -0.06
CA MET A 256 -24.11 -2.59 0.22
C MET A 256 -24.07 -1.62 -0.98
N ALA A 257 -25.10 -1.64 -1.84
CA ALA A 257 -25.23 -0.78 -3.03
C ALA A 257 -26.48 0.10 -2.98
#